data_AF-A0A4R2H8C6-F1
#
_entry.id   AF-A0A4R2H8C6-F1
#
_cell.length_a   1.000
_cell.length_b   1.000
_cell.length_c   1.000
_cell.angle_alpha   90.00
_cell.angle_beta   90.00
_cell.angle_gamma   90.00
#
_symmetry.space_group_name_H-M   'P 1'
#
loop_
_entity.id
_entity.type
_entity.pdbx_description
1 polymer ?
#
loop_
_entity_poly.entity_id
_entity_poly.type
_entity_poly.pdbx_seq_one_letter_code
_entity_poly.pdbx_strand_id
1 'polypeptide(L)'
;MTRITLFIIILFFSFNASAQESFIGNINYALLEKYVELAKQNYPKRKMYKASELSAKAKVGVAKATYLDAFTASYNYSPTNASKINTTNNYTLNGLQLGIFFNMGILFRTPAFVRQAKEEHNEKIYQAQEYDILLTSEVKKNYYEYLREAADLKVKAQTYTDNKVASDGLRYRFEKGETSLDDYTKAKTITSYANSERLLAELNLLKAKESLEALIGVALENVK
;
A
#
# COMPACT_ATOMS: atom_id res chain seq x y z
N MET A 1 54.31 3.75 38.83
CA MET A 1 53.46 2.91 37.96
C MET A 1 51.96 3.11 38.19
N THR A 2 51.50 3.43 39.40
CA THR A 2 50.07 3.61 39.75
C THR A 2 49.36 4.80 39.10
N ARG A 3 50.09 5.85 38.68
CA ARG A 3 49.49 7.02 38.00
C ARG A 3 49.17 6.79 36.52
N ILE A 4 49.90 5.88 35.86
CA ILE A 4 49.69 5.54 34.44
C ILE A 4 48.48 4.61 34.29
N THR A 5 48.31 3.67 35.23
CA THR A 5 47.13 2.78 35.26
C THR A 5 45.82 3.52 35.53
N LEU A 6 45.84 4.58 36.34
CA LEU A 6 44.64 5.40 36.59
C LEU A 6 44.21 6.18 35.33
N PHE A 7 45.17 6.66 34.54
CA PHE A 7 44.91 7.40 33.30
C PHE A 7 44.33 6.51 32.19
N ILE A 8 44.76 5.24 32.14
CA ILE A 8 44.25 4.24 31.20
C ILE A 8 42.81 3.84 31.54
N ILE A 9 42.47 3.72 32.83
CA ILE A 9 41.10 3.38 33.26
C ILE A 9 40.09 4.51 32.93
N ILE A 10 40.50 5.78 32.99
CA ILE A 10 39.63 6.92 32.65
C ILE A 10 39.37 6.99 31.13
N LEU A 11 40.34 6.61 30.29
CA LEU A 11 40.17 6.52 28.83
C LEU A 11 39.17 5.44 28.39
N PHE A 12 38.97 4.39 29.18
CA PHE A 12 37.97 3.35 28.89
C PHE A 12 36.54 3.73 29.31
N PHE A 13 36.33 4.81 30.07
CA PHE A 13 34.99 5.27 30.50
C PHE A 13 34.41 6.41 29.67
N SER A 14 35.13 6.92 28.65
CA SER A 14 34.68 8.03 27.79
C SER A 14 33.74 7.60 26.65
N PHE A 15 33.32 6.33 26.57
CA PHE A 15 32.34 5.85 25.59
C PHE A 15 30.90 6.02 26.09
N ASN A 16 30.54 7.20 26.57
CA ASN A 16 29.13 7.57 26.66
C ASN A 16 28.78 8.42 25.43
N ALA A 17 28.41 7.64 24.40
CA ALA A 17 27.62 7.98 23.24
C ALA A 17 27.05 9.41 23.23
N SER A 18 27.48 10.21 22.26
CA SER A 18 26.65 11.30 21.76
C SER A 18 25.30 10.69 21.37
N ALA A 19 24.26 11.02 22.12
CA ALA A 19 22.88 10.85 21.70
C ALA A 19 22.68 11.71 20.44
N GLN A 20 23.04 11.16 19.27
CA GLN A 20 22.45 11.62 18.03
C GLN A 20 20.96 11.37 18.20
N GLU A 21 20.17 12.46 18.27
CA GLU A 21 18.71 12.37 18.23
C GLU A 21 18.32 11.67 16.93
N SER A 22 18.19 10.34 16.99
CA SER A 22 17.82 9.51 15.86
C SER A 22 16.33 9.31 15.89
N PHE A 23 15.65 9.57 14.77
CA PHE A 23 14.23 9.29 14.63
C PHE A 23 13.90 7.79 14.79
N ILE A 24 14.91 6.91 14.70
CA ILE A 24 14.77 5.46 14.93
C ILE A 24 14.18 5.19 16.32
N GLY A 25 14.54 5.98 17.34
CA GLY A 25 13.98 5.84 18.69
C GLY A 25 12.49 6.14 18.79
N ASN A 26 11.91 6.83 17.80
CA ASN A 26 10.50 7.21 17.76
C ASN A 26 9.62 6.19 17.02
N ILE A 27 10.19 5.08 16.56
CA ILE A 27 9.43 4.04 15.85
C ILE A 27 8.54 3.28 16.84
N ASN A 28 7.23 3.41 16.68
CA ASN A 28 6.25 2.61 17.41
C ASN A 28 5.77 1.45 16.53
N TYR A 29 6.35 0.27 16.75
CA TYR A 29 6.01 -0.93 15.98
C TYR A 29 4.56 -1.40 16.18
N ALA A 30 3.96 -1.19 17.37
CA ALA A 30 2.57 -1.56 17.60
C ALA A 30 1.60 -0.68 16.79
N LEU A 31 1.88 0.63 16.74
CA LEU A 31 1.12 1.57 15.91
C LEU A 31 1.32 1.28 14.42
N LEU A 32 2.53 0.90 14.02
CA LEU A 32 2.83 0.52 12.65
C LEU A 32 2.04 -0.70 12.18
N GLU A 33 1.93 -1.74 13.01
CA GLU A 33 1.09 -2.90 12.68
C GLU A 33 -0.40 -2.51 12.58
N LYS A 34 -0.89 -1.64 13.46
CA LYS A 34 -2.25 -1.07 13.36
C LYS A 34 -2.46 -0.34 12.02
N TYR A 35 -1.48 0.43 11.55
CA TYR A 35 -1.55 1.08 10.22
C TYR A 35 -1.59 0.07 9.08
N VAL A 36 -0.82 -1.01 9.17
CA VAL A 36 -0.85 -2.09 8.17
C VAL A 36 -2.24 -2.75 8.12
N GLU A 37 -2.85 -3.02 9.27
CA GLU A 37 -4.20 -3.57 9.35
C GLU A 37 -5.24 -2.64 8.73
N LEU A 38 -5.20 -1.35 9.08
CA LEU A 38 -6.09 -0.33 8.51
C LEU A 38 -5.93 -0.23 6.98
N ALA A 39 -4.70 -0.24 6.47
CA ALA A 39 -4.45 -0.25 5.03
C ALA A 39 -5.04 -1.49 4.36
N LYS A 40 -4.85 -2.68 4.92
CA LYS A 40 -5.45 -3.92 4.37
C LYS A 40 -6.98 -3.90 4.38
N GLN A 41 -7.59 -3.22 5.34
CA GLN A 41 -9.06 -3.08 5.44
C GLN A 41 -9.60 -2.04 4.47
N ASN A 42 -8.96 -0.87 4.38
CA ASN A 42 -9.52 0.29 3.71
C ASN A 42 -9.06 0.45 2.26
N TYR A 43 -7.85 0.00 1.91
CA TYR A 43 -7.23 0.35 0.65
C TYR A 43 -7.98 -0.25 -0.56
N PRO A 44 -8.46 0.57 -1.52
CA PRO A 44 -9.32 0.11 -2.62
C PRO A 44 -8.66 -0.97 -3.49
N LYS A 45 -7.36 -0.86 -3.75
CA LYS A 45 -6.65 -1.80 -4.60
C LYS A 45 -6.58 -3.20 -3.96
N ARG A 46 -6.47 -3.30 -2.63
CA ARG A 46 -6.61 -4.58 -1.91
C ARG A 46 -8.00 -5.18 -2.15
N LYS A 47 -9.06 -4.37 -2.01
CA LYS A 47 -10.45 -4.82 -2.24
C LYS A 47 -10.64 -5.36 -3.67
N MET A 48 -10.01 -4.74 -4.66
CA MET A 48 -9.99 -5.20 -6.05
C MET A 48 -9.33 -6.59 -6.19
N TYR A 49 -8.19 -6.84 -5.55
CA TYR A 49 -7.57 -8.17 -5.54
C TYR A 49 -8.48 -9.21 -4.87
N LYS A 50 -9.11 -8.86 -3.75
CA LYS A 50 -10.05 -9.77 -3.08
C LYS A 50 -11.26 -10.11 -3.95
N ALA A 51 -11.82 -9.12 -4.65
CA ALA A 51 -12.90 -9.34 -5.60
C ALA A 51 -12.45 -10.24 -6.77
N SER A 52 -11.22 -10.08 -7.24
CA SER A 52 -10.64 -10.91 -8.32
C SER A 52 -10.47 -12.37 -7.89
N GLU A 53 -9.99 -12.61 -6.66
CA GLU A 53 -9.92 -13.94 -6.04
C GLU A 53 -11.31 -14.59 -5.97
N LEU A 54 -12.30 -13.86 -5.45
CA LEU A 54 -13.68 -14.36 -5.34
C LEU A 54 -14.30 -14.66 -6.71
N SER A 55 -14.02 -13.83 -7.72
CA SER A 55 -14.45 -14.07 -9.10
C SER A 55 -13.83 -15.34 -9.68
N ALA A 56 -12.52 -15.55 -9.50
CA ALA A 56 -11.86 -16.78 -9.94
C ALA A 56 -12.39 -18.02 -9.19
N LYS A 57 -12.70 -17.89 -7.89
CA LYS A 57 -13.37 -18.95 -7.12
C LYS A 57 -14.75 -19.30 -7.69
N ALA A 58 -15.53 -18.30 -8.08
CA ALA A 58 -16.83 -18.51 -8.71
C ALA A 58 -16.69 -19.23 -10.06
N LYS A 59 -15.67 -18.91 -10.86
CA LYS A 59 -15.36 -19.63 -12.11
C LYS A 59 -15.08 -21.11 -11.90
N VAL A 60 -14.42 -21.50 -10.80
CA VAL A 60 -14.27 -22.93 -10.43
C VAL A 60 -15.63 -23.59 -10.21
N GLY A 61 -16.57 -22.88 -9.57
CA GLY A 61 -17.94 -23.34 -9.39
C GLY A 61 -18.67 -23.53 -10.72
N VAL A 62 -18.55 -22.56 -11.63
CA VAL A 62 -19.11 -22.65 -12.99
C VAL A 62 -18.51 -23.81 -13.78
N ALA A 63 -17.18 -23.98 -13.75
CA ALA A 63 -16.50 -25.08 -14.43
C ALA A 63 -16.94 -26.46 -13.91
N LYS A 64 -17.27 -26.56 -12.62
CA LYS A 64 -17.88 -27.78 -12.06
C LYS A 64 -19.33 -27.96 -12.51
N ALA A 65 -20.10 -26.88 -12.59
CA ALA A 65 -21.48 -26.94 -13.09
C ALA A 65 -21.56 -27.42 -14.55
N THR A 66 -20.49 -27.23 -15.34
CA THR A 66 -20.38 -27.76 -16.72
C THR A 66 -20.51 -29.29 -16.82
N TYR A 67 -20.37 -30.04 -15.71
CA TYR A 67 -20.74 -31.47 -15.72
C TYR A 67 -22.23 -31.68 -16.02
N LEU A 68 -23.09 -30.74 -15.65
CA LEU A 68 -24.53 -30.78 -15.92
C LEU A 68 -24.83 -30.52 -17.40
N ASP A 69 -23.97 -29.78 -18.11
CA ASP A 69 -24.10 -29.54 -19.56
C ASP A 69 -23.98 -30.83 -20.38
N ALA A 70 -23.47 -31.91 -19.77
CA ALA A 70 -23.49 -33.24 -20.39
C ALA A 70 -24.92 -33.73 -20.64
N PHE A 71 -25.92 -33.20 -19.93
CA PHE A 71 -27.33 -33.53 -20.10
C PHE A 71 -28.08 -32.38 -20.75
N THR A 72 -28.75 -32.63 -21.87
CA THR A 72 -29.61 -31.65 -22.52
C THR A 72 -31.01 -32.21 -22.66
N ALA A 73 -31.99 -31.57 -22.03
CA ALA A 73 -33.40 -31.87 -22.27
C ALA A 73 -33.90 -31.04 -23.46
N SER A 74 -34.62 -31.70 -24.37
CA SER A 74 -35.22 -31.09 -25.54
C SER A 74 -36.71 -31.41 -25.60
N TYR A 75 -37.46 -30.42 -26.03
CA TYR A 75 -38.89 -30.49 -26.28
C TYR A 75 -39.12 -29.96 -27.68
N ASN A 76 -39.71 -30.77 -28.56
CA ASN A 76 -40.12 -30.34 -29.89
C ASN A 76 -41.60 -30.66 -30.07
N TYR A 77 -42.36 -29.71 -30.59
CA TYR A 77 -43.78 -29.87 -30.92
C TYR A 77 -43.99 -29.51 -32.39
N SER A 78 -44.48 -30.47 -33.18
CA SER A 78 -44.80 -30.28 -34.60
C SER A 78 -46.30 -30.50 -34.84
N PRO A 79 -47.11 -29.43 -35.05
CA PRO A 79 -48.56 -29.51 -35.13
C PRO A 79 -49.12 -29.94 -36.51
N THR A 80 -48.30 -29.95 -37.57
CA THR A 80 -48.76 -30.19 -38.94
C THR A 80 -48.41 -31.60 -39.43
N ASN A 81 -49.34 -32.23 -40.16
CA ASN A 81 -49.12 -33.44 -40.96
C ASN A 81 -48.22 -33.18 -42.18
N ALA A 82 -47.08 -32.50 -41.99
CA ALA A 82 -46.10 -32.30 -43.05
C ALA A 82 -45.44 -33.65 -43.35
N SER A 83 -45.51 -34.04 -44.63
CA SER A 83 -45.13 -35.35 -45.15
C SER A 83 -43.79 -35.87 -44.62
N LYS A 84 -43.77 -37.17 -44.31
CA LYS A 84 -42.60 -37.96 -43.95
C LYS A 84 -41.44 -37.70 -44.91
N ILE A 85 -40.30 -37.26 -44.37
CA ILE A 85 -38.97 -37.19 -44.99
C ILE A 85 -38.98 -36.50 -46.37
N ASN A 86 -38.70 -35.20 -46.39
CA ASN A 86 -38.25 -34.49 -47.58
C ASN A 86 -36.82 -33.99 -47.32
N THR A 87 -36.02 -33.76 -48.36
CA THR A 87 -34.59 -33.40 -48.30
C THR A 87 -34.27 -32.14 -47.45
N THR A 88 -35.31 -31.42 -47.00
CA THR A 88 -35.26 -30.20 -46.20
C THR A 88 -35.86 -30.34 -44.79
N ASN A 89 -36.53 -31.45 -44.45
CA ASN A 89 -37.20 -31.64 -43.16
C ASN A 89 -36.99 -33.06 -42.62
N ASN A 90 -36.20 -33.17 -41.54
CA ASN A 90 -35.73 -34.44 -40.96
C ASN A 90 -36.58 -34.95 -39.79
N TYR A 91 -37.75 -34.35 -39.51
CA TYR A 91 -38.63 -34.81 -38.43
C TYR A 91 -39.49 -36.00 -38.89
N THR A 92 -39.32 -37.15 -38.24
CA THR A 92 -39.97 -38.42 -38.58
C THR A 92 -41.30 -38.68 -37.86
N LEU A 93 -41.62 -37.90 -36.82
CA LEU A 93 -42.80 -38.06 -35.98
C LEU A 93 -43.58 -36.73 -35.84
N ASN A 94 -44.87 -36.75 -36.15
CA ASN A 94 -45.78 -35.63 -35.88
C ASN A 94 -46.21 -35.67 -34.41
N GLY A 95 -46.37 -34.52 -33.77
CA GLY A 95 -46.77 -34.41 -32.36
C GLY A 95 -45.62 -34.00 -31.42
N LEU A 96 -45.71 -34.48 -30.17
CA LEU A 96 -44.83 -34.10 -29.07
C LEU A 96 -43.60 -35.01 -28.99
N GLN A 97 -42.40 -34.43 -29.04
CA GLN A 97 -41.13 -35.14 -28.89
C GLN A 97 -40.38 -34.60 -27.67
N LEU A 98 -40.08 -35.49 -26.74
CA LEU A 98 -39.22 -35.24 -25.58
C LEU A 98 -37.93 -36.05 -25.76
N GLY A 99 -36.78 -35.41 -25.68
CA GLY A 99 -35.49 -36.07 -25.82
C GLY A 99 -34.51 -35.62 -24.74
N ILE A 100 -33.81 -36.56 -24.11
CA ILE A 100 -32.67 -36.29 -23.25
C ILE A 100 -31.42 -36.72 -24.02
N PHE A 101 -30.54 -35.77 -24.30
CA PHE A 101 -29.25 -36.02 -24.94
C PHE A 101 -28.16 -36.07 -23.89
N PHE A 102 -27.23 -36.99 -24.09
CA PHE A 102 -26.07 -37.15 -23.23
C PHE A 102 -24.78 -37.01 -24.04
N ASN A 103 -23.97 -36.00 -23.71
CA ASN A 103 -22.71 -35.71 -24.40
C ASN A 103 -21.52 -36.20 -23.58
N MET A 104 -21.01 -37.39 -23.93
CA MET A 104 -19.82 -37.98 -23.32
C MET A 104 -18.55 -37.14 -23.49
N GLY A 105 -18.43 -36.40 -24.59
CA GLY A 105 -17.27 -35.54 -24.85
C GLY A 105 -17.10 -34.43 -23.80
N ILE A 106 -18.21 -33.96 -23.23
CA ILE A 106 -18.19 -32.99 -22.12
C ILE A 106 -17.54 -33.63 -20.88
N LEU A 107 -17.90 -34.87 -20.53
CA LEU A 107 -17.34 -35.54 -19.35
C LEU A 107 -15.82 -35.76 -19.44
N PHE A 108 -15.28 -35.99 -20.63
CA PHE A 108 -13.84 -36.15 -20.81
C PHE A 108 -13.05 -34.83 -20.74
N ARG A 109 -13.62 -33.72 -21.22
CA ARG A 109 -12.95 -32.41 -21.21
C ARG A 109 -13.11 -31.65 -19.90
N THR A 110 -14.25 -31.78 -19.21
CA THR A 110 -14.58 -31.01 -18.00
C THR A 110 -13.54 -31.12 -16.87
N PRO A 111 -12.93 -32.28 -16.57
CA PRO A 111 -11.86 -32.37 -15.57
C PRO A 111 -10.68 -31.42 -15.86
N ALA A 112 -10.28 -31.31 -17.13
CA ALA A 112 -9.20 -30.41 -17.53
C ALA A 112 -9.59 -28.94 -17.34
N PHE A 113 -10.83 -28.57 -17.69
CA PHE A 113 -11.37 -27.22 -17.45
C PHE A 113 -11.46 -26.88 -15.95
N VAL A 114 -11.91 -27.82 -15.12
CA VAL A 114 -11.96 -27.62 -13.66
C VAL A 114 -10.55 -27.44 -13.09
N ARG A 115 -9.57 -28.22 -13.56
CA ARG A 115 -8.18 -28.07 -13.15
C ARG A 115 -7.64 -26.70 -13.57
N GLN A 116 -7.87 -26.28 -14.81
CA GLN A 116 -7.48 -24.95 -15.27
C GLN A 116 -8.07 -23.83 -14.40
N ALA A 117 -9.39 -23.85 -14.15
CA ALA A 117 -10.05 -22.85 -13.33
C ALA A 117 -9.50 -22.82 -11.89
N LYS A 118 -9.10 -23.97 -11.33
CA LYS A 118 -8.45 -24.05 -10.01
C LYS A 118 -7.08 -23.38 -10.02
N GLU A 119 -6.27 -23.61 -11.04
CA GLU A 119 -4.96 -22.96 -11.15
C GLU A 119 -5.11 -21.44 -11.35
N GLU A 120 -6.09 -21.00 -12.15
CA GLU A 120 -6.42 -19.57 -12.27
C GLU A 120 -6.84 -18.96 -10.91
N HIS A 121 -7.62 -19.68 -10.10
CA HIS A 121 -7.96 -19.24 -8.75
C HIS A 121 -6.73 -19.17 -7.83
N ASN A 122 -5.85 -20.17 -7.88
CA ASN A 122 -4.60 -20.17 -7.11
C ASN A 122 -3.70 -19.00 -7.52
N GLU A 123 -3.57 -18.71 -8.81
CA GLU A 123 -2.86 -17.53 -9.33
C GLU A 123 -3.40 -16.24 -8.71
N LYS A 124 -4.73 -16.07 -8.63
CA LYS A 124 -5.34 -14.89 -8.02
C LYS A 124 -5.12 -14.81 -6.51
N ILE A 125 -5.06 -15.94 -5.80
CA ILE A 125 -4.68 -15.98 -4.38
C ILE A 125 -3.24 -15.47 -4.22
N TYR A 126 -2.30 -15.98 -5.00
CA TYR A 126 -0.89 -15.57 -4.89
C TYR A 126 -0.70 -14.10 -5.24
N GLN A 127 -1.42 -13.58 -6.25
CA GLN A 127 -1.42 -12.14 -6.57
C GLN A 127 -1.94 -11.29 -5.41
N ALA A 128 -2.99 -11.73 -4.70
CA ALA A 128 -3.50 -11.03 -3.54
C ALA A 128 -2.50 -11.04 -2.37
N GLN A 129 -1.83 -12.17 -2.14
CA GLN A 129 -0.81 -12.31 -1.09
C GLN A 129 0.45 -11.47 -1.38
N GLU A 130 0.95 -11.51 -2.62
CA GLU A 130 2.04 -10.65 -3.08
C GLU A 130 1.68 -9.18 -2.83
N TYR A 131 0.46 -8.80 -3.20
CA TYR A 131 -0.01 -7.45 -3.01
C TYR A 131 -0.09 -7.04 -1.53
N ASP A 132 -0.51 -7.93 -0.63
CA ASP A 132 -0.53 -7.67 0.81
C ASP A 132 0.88 -7.44 1.37
N ILE A 133 1.91 -8.13 0.84
CA ILE A 133 3.32 -7.91 1.20
C ILE A 133 3.79 -6.54 0.71
N LEU A 134 3.48 -6.20 -0.55
CA LEU A 134 3.84 -4.91 -1.13
C LEU A 134 3.19 -3.75 -0.38
N LEU A 135 1.89 -3.85 -0.08
CA LEU A 135 1.16 -2.85 0.70
C LEU A 135 1.76 -2.69 2.10
N THR A 136 2.11 -3.79 2.76
CA THR A 136 2.77 -3.75 4.07
C THR A 136 4.12 -3.01 4.00
N SER A 137 4.93 -3.29 2.97
CA SER A 137 6.22 -2.61 2.75
C SER A 137 6.03 -1.12 2.48
N GLU A 138 5.01 -0.76 1.68
CA GLU A 138 4.70 0.62 1.33
C GLU A 138 4.23 1.44 2.54
N VAL A 139 3.37 0.86 3.39
CA VAL A 139 2.96 1.48 4.67
C VAL A 139 4.17 1.72 5.58
N LYS A 140 5.04 0.71 5.72
CA LYS A 140 6.28 0.83 6.53
C LYS A 140 7.18 1.94 6.01
N LYS A 141 7.40 2.00 4.70
CA LYS A 141 8.20 3.05 4.06
C LYS A 141 7.62 4.44 4.34
N ASN A 142 6.32 4.64 4.12
CA ASN A 142 5.67 5.95 4.33
C ASN A 142 5.65 6.34 5.82
N TYR A 143 5.53 5.38 6.73
CA TYR A 143 5.64 5.65 8.16
C TYR A 143 7.04 6.13 8.55
N TYR A 144 8.09 5.49 8.05
CA TYR A 144 9.47 5.93 8.31
C TYR A 144 9.77 7.29 7.67
N GLU A 145 9.24 7.54 6.47
CA GLU A 145 9.32 8.85 5.82
C GLU A 145 8.67 9.93 6.68
N TYR A 146 7.46 9.69 7.18
CA TYR A 146 6.75 10.61 8.08
C TYR A 146 7.57 10.92 9.34
N LEU A 147 8.15 9.90 9.98
CA LEU A 147 9.00 10.10 11.16
C LEU A 147 10.27 10.89 10.83
N ARG A 148 10.87 10.64 9.66
CA ARG A 148 12.06 11.36 9.20
C ARG A 148 11.74 12.84 8.98
N GLU A 149 10.67 13.15 8.25
CA GLU A 149 10.28 14.54 7.97
C GLU A 149 9.86 15.27 9.25
N ALA A 150 9.26 14.58 10.22
CA ALA A 150 8.94 15.17 11.51
C ALA A 150 10.21 15.55 12.29
N ALA A 151 11.25 14.71 12.23
CA ALA A 151 12.54 14.99 12.83
C ALA A 151 13.28 16.12 12.09
N ASP A 152 13.25 16.13 10.75
CA ASP A 152 13.87 17.19 9.96
C ASP A 152 13.24 18.56 10.26
N LEU A 153 11.90 18.62 10.31
CA LEU A 153 11.20 19.84 10.71
C LEU A 153 11.65 20.34 12.08
N LYS A 154 11.79 19.45 13.07
CA LYS A 154 12.28 19.84 14.42
C LYS A 154 13.67 20.50 14.33
N VAL A 155 14.59 19.92 13.56
CA VAL A 155 15.96 20.45 13.38
C VAL A 155 15.96 21.79 12.64
N LYS A 156 15.20 21.90 11.55
CA LYS A 156 15.12 23.14 10.75
C LYS A 156 14.43 24.26 11.52
N ALA A 157 13.40 23.95 12.30
CA ALA A 157 12.72 24.91 13.17
C ALA A 157 13.64 25.42 14.29
N GLN A 158 14.43 24.54 14.91
CA GLN A 158 15.43 24.94 15.89
C GLN A 158 16.50 25.85 15.25
N THR A 159 17.03 25.45 14.09
CA THR A 159 18.04 26.22 13.35
C THR A 159 17.54 27.62 12.99
N TYR A 160 16.27 27.74 12.53
CA TYR A 160 15.66 29.04 12.27
C TYR A 160 15.57 29.88 13.54
N THR A 161 15.17 29.28 14.67
CA THR A 161 15.06 29.97 15.96
C THR A 161 16.42 30.50 16.42
N ASP A 162 17.45 29.68 16.38
CA ASP A 162 18.81 30.05 16.79
C ASP A 162 19.38 31.17 15.90
N ASN A 163 19.20 31.05 14.57
CA ASN A 163 19.65 32.07 13.62
C ASN A 163 18.88 33.38 13.79
N LYS A 164 17.58 33.32 14.08
CA LYS A 164 16.76 34.50 14.35
C LYS A 164 17.23 35.23 15.60
N VAL A 165 17.48 34.51 16.69
CA VAL A 165 18.04 35.08 17.92
C VAL A 165 19.39 35.75 17.66
N ALA A 166 20.28 35.09 16.90
CA ALA A 166 21.58 35.65 16.53
C ALA A 166 21.45 36.91 15.65
N SER A 167 20.56 36.89 14.66
CA SER A 167 20.31 38.03 13.77
C SER A 167 19.68 39.22 14.52
N ASP A 168 18.76 38.98 15.43
CA ASP A 168 18.14 40.02 16.25
C ASP A 168 19.17 40.64 17.22
N GLY A 169 20.05 39.82 17.79
CA GLY A 169 21.20 40.29 18.57
C GLY A 169 22.14 41.18 17.75
N LEU A 170 22.52 40.76 16.54
CA LEU A 170 23.37 41.55 15.65
C LEU A 170 22.70 42.85 15.20
N ARG A 171 21.39 42.84 14.97
CA ARG A 171 20.63 44.06 14.68
C ARG A 171 20.79 45.09 15.80
N TYR A 172 20.58 44.68 17.05
CA TYR A 172 20.69 45.58 18.20
C TYR A 172 22.11 46.13 18.37
N ARG A 173 23.14 45.29 18.15
CA ARG A 173 24.54 45.72 18.19
C ARG A 173 24.88 46.68 17.04
N PHE A 174 24.30 46.48 15.87
CA PHE A 174 24.48 47.36 14.72
C PHE A 174 23.83 48.73 14.95
N GLU A 175 22.62 48.75 15.53
CA GLU A 175 21.92 49.98 15.92
C GLU A 175 22.74 50.82 16.93
N LYS A 176 23.63 50.18 17.70
CA LYS A 176 24.58 50.83 18.62
C LYS A 176 25.96 51.14 18.00
N GLY A 177 26.20 50.75 16.75
CA GLY A 177 27.50 50.90 16.09
C GLY A 177 28.58 49.92 16.58
N GLU A 178 28.22 48.84 17.27
CA GLU A 178 29.15 47.84 17.82
C GLU A 178 29.53 46.71 16.83
N THR A 179 28.89 46.67 15.65
CA THR A 179 29.17 45.69 14.58
C THR A 179 28.95 46.32 13.21
N SER A 180 29.43 45.67 12.15
CA SER A 180 29.36 46.18 10.79
C SER A 180 28.02 45.89 10.11
N LEU A 181 27.67 46.68 9.09
CA LEU A 181 26.50 46.41 8.23
C LEU A 181 26.63 45.07 7.49
N ASP A 182 27.86 44.68 7.15
CA ASP A 182 28.16 43.43 6.45
C ASP A 182 27.82 42.21 7.32
N ASP A 183 28.23 42.22 8.59
CA ASP A 183 27.92 41.15 9.56
C ASP A 183 26.41 40.99 9.78
N TYR A 184 25.69 42.11 9.95
CA TYR A 184 24.24 42.10 10.07
C TYR A 184 23.56 41.56 8.79
N THR A 185 24.01 41.99 7.61
CA THR A 185 23.43 41.55 6.32
C THR A 185 23.65 40.05 6.08
N LYS A 186 24.82 39.52 6.46
CA LYS A 186 25.13 38.09 6.43
C LYS A 186 24.20 37.31 7.35
N ALA A 187 24.03 37.73 8.61
CA ALA A 187 23.14 37.06 9.55
C ALA A 187 21.67 37.07 9.10
N LYS A 188 21.21 38.18 8.51
CA LYS A 188 19.86 38.28 7.95
C LYS A 188 19.66 37.34 6.75
N THR A 189 20.67 37.20 5.90
CA THR A 189 20.65 36.26 4.77
C THR A 189 20.57 34.81 5.27
N ILE A 190 21.41 34.44 6.25
CA ILE A 190 21.41 33.09 6.86
C ILE A 190 20.04 32.79 7.50
N THR A 191 19.47 33.74 8.25
CA THR A 191 18.15 33.60 8.88
C THR A 191 17.04 33.42 7.84
N SER A 192 17.09 34.17 6.74
CA SER A 192 16.12 34.05 5.64
C SER A 192 16.21 32.70 4.95
N TYR A 193 17.42 32.20 4.70
CA TYR A 193 17.65 30.85 4.17
C TYR A 193 17.14 29.77 5.12
N ALA A 194 17.47 29.84 6.41
CA ALA A 194 16.98 28.90 7.42
C ALA A 194 15.45 28.89 7.53
N ASN A 195 14.79 30.04 7.37
CA ASN A 195 13.34 30.10 7.30
C ASN A 195 12.77 29.39 6.07
N SER A 196 13.40 29.57 4.90
CA SER A 196 13.01 28.87 3.67
C SER A 196 13.11 27.36 3.83
N GLU A 197 14.22 26.88 4.42
CA GLU A 197 14.43 25.46 4.71
C GLU A 197 13.37 24.90 5.69
N ARG A 198 13.02 25.67 6.74
CA ARG A 198 11.94 25.30 7.66
C ARG A 198 10.60 25.14 6.93
N LEU A 199 10.25 26.10 6.06
CA LEU A 199 8.99 26.04 5.30
C LEU A 199 8.93 24.85 4.34
N LEU A 200 10.06 24.49 3.73
CA LEU A 200 10.17 23.29 2.89
C LEU A 200 9.99 22.02 3.72
N ALA A 201 10.59 21.94 4.90
CA ALA A 201 10.42 20.80 5.82
C ALA A 201 8.96 20.67 6.29
N GLU A 202 8.25 21.79 6.56
CA GLU A 202 6.81 21.77 6.86
C GLU A 202 5.99 21.16 5.73
N LEU A 203 6.25 21.59 4.50
CA LEU A 203 5.58 21.06 3.32
C LEU A 203 5.87 19.56 3.14
N ASN A 204 7.11 19.13 3.34
CA ASN A 204 7.48 17.72 3.18
C ASN A 204 6.83 16.84 4.26
N LEU A 205 6.75 17.31 5.49
CA LEU A 205 6.02 16.63 6.56
C LEU A 205 4.54 16.45 6.21
N LEU A 206 3.89 17.51 5.70
CA LEU A 206 2.49 17.43 5.27
C LEU A 206 2.30 16.41 4.15
N LYS A 207 3.17 16.40 3.14
CA LYS A 207 3.14 15.41 2.05
C LYS A 207 3.33 13.98 2.56
N ALA A 208 4.28 13.77 3.48
CA ALA A 208 4.55 12.46 4.06
C ALA A 208 3.36 11.97 4.90
N LYS A 209 2.72 12.88 5.64
CA LYS A 209 1.47 12.62 6.37
C LYS A 209 0.35 12.20 5.42
N GLU A 210 0.05 13.01 4.40
CA GLU A 210 -1.02 12.73 3.44
C GLU A 210 -0.79 11.41 2.70
N SER A 211 0.47 11.11 2.33
CA SER A 211 0.83 9.85 1.66
C SER A 211 0.56 8.63 2.56
N LEU A 212 0.86 8.72 3.85
CA LEU A 212 0.55 7.66 4.81
C LEU A 212 -0.96 7.52 5.02
N GLU A 213 -1.68 8.63 5.18
CA GLU A 213 -3.14 8.67 5.35
C GLU A 213 -3.88 8.07 4.15
N ALA A 214 -3.42 8.37 2.93
CA ALA A 214 -3.97 7.82 1.70
C ALA A 214 -3.87 6.29 1.64
N LEU A 215 -2.80 5.70 2.21
CA LEU A 215 -2.62 4.25 2.26
C LEU A 215 -3.50 3.59 3.33
N ILE A 216 -3.57 4.16 4.53
CA ILE A 216 -4.35 3.59 5.65
C ILE A 216 -5.86 3.88 5.53
N GLY A 217 -6.23 4.89 4.74
CA GLY A 217 -7.61 5.30 4.46
C GLY A 217 -8.31 6.05 5.60
N VAL A 218 -7.56 6.53 6.59
CA VAL A 218 -8.04 7.30 7.74
C VAL A 218 -7.02 8.36 8.13
N ALA A 219 -7.48 9.46 8.74
CA ALA A 219 -6.59 10.50 9.24
C ALA A 219 -5.79 10.00 10.46
N LEU A 220 -4.50 10.37 10.57
CA LEU A 220 -3.62 9.93 11.65
C LEU A 220 -4.13 10.37 13.02
N GLU A 221 -4.87 11.48 13.11
CA GLU A 221 -5.49 11.97 14.34
C GLU A 221 -6.46 10.96 14.96
N ASN A 222 -7.13 10.14 14.14
CA ASN A 222 -8.14 9.20 14.61
C ASN A 222 -7.56 7.85 15.07
N VAL A 223 -6.26 7.64 14.85
CA VAL A 223 -5.60 6.35 15.07
C VAL A 223 -4.60 6.40 16.24
N LYS A 224 -4.21 7.60 16.66
CA LYS A 224 -3.32 7.87 17.80
C LYS A 224 -3.86 7.33 19.12
#